data_AF-A0A5K1A8P5-F1
#
_entry.id   AF-A0A5K1A8P5-F1
#
_cell.length_a   1.000
_cell.length_b   1.000
_cell.length_c   1.000
_cell.angle_alpha   90.00
_cell.angle_beta   90.00
_cell.angle_gamma   90.00
#
_symmetry.space_group_name_H-M   'P 1'
#
loop_
_entity.id
_entity.type
_entity.pdbx_description
1 polymer ?
#
loop_
_entity_poly.entity_id
_entity_poly.type
_entity_poly.pdbx_seq_one_letter_code
_entity_poly.pdbx_strand_id
1 'polypeptide(L)' 'ESTGVSDDDFVPYVCNWREAGASLIGGCCRTTPNTIRAICRALNK' A
#
# COMPACT_ATOMS: atom_id res chain seq x y z
N GLU A 1 -15.16 -12.33 -12.24
CA GLU A 1 -14.98 -11.48 -11.05
C GLU A 1 -13.54 -11.54 -10.52
N SER A 2 -12.64 -10.74 -11.07
CA SER A 2 -11.37 -10.45 -10.38
C SER A 2 -11.76 -9.56 -9.21
N THR A 3 -11.67 -10.05 -7.98
CA THR A 3 -11.95 -9.27 -6.77
C THR A 3 -10.98 -8.09 -6.72
N GLY A 4 -11.43 -6.95 -7.28
CA GLY A 4 -10.65 -5.74 -7.43
C GLY A 4 -10.48 -5.09 -6.08
N VAL A 5 -9.38 -5.42 -5.41
CA VAL A 5 -8.95 -4.69 -4.21
C VAL A 5 -8.77 -3.22 -4.62
N SER A 6 -9.45 -2.32 -3.92
CA SER A 6 -9.35 -0.88 -4.15
C SER A 6 -7.94 -0.41 -3.78
N ASP A 7 -7.45 0.63 -4.45
CA ASP A 7 -6.11 1.17 -4.19
C ASP A 7 -5.92 1.64 -2.74
N ASP A 8 -7.01 2.00 -2.06
CA ASP A 8 -7.02 2.46 -0.67
C ASP A 8 -7.11 1.32 0.37
N ASP A 9 -7.51 0.11 -0.03
CA ASP A 9 -7.68 -1.04 0.88
C ASP A 9 -6.34 -1.49 1.51
N PHE A 10 -5.22 -1.10 0.90
CA PHE A 10 -3.88 -1.44 1.38
C PHE A 10 -3.35 -0.51 2.47
N VAL A 11 -3.92 0.69 2.61
CA VAL A 11 -3.43 1.74 3.53
C VAL A 11 -3.33 1.29 4.99
N PRO A 12 -4.31 0.56 5.57
CA PRO A 12 -4.21 0.09 6.96
C PRO A 12 -3.02 -0.83 7.19
N TYR A 13 -2.67 -1.66 6.21
CA TYR A 13 -1.55 -2.61 6.32
C TYR A 13 -0.20 -1.90 6.21
N VAL A 14 -0.11 -0.84 5.41
CA VAL A 14 1.13 -0.05 5.22
C VAL A 14 1.64 0.50 6.55
N CYS A 15 0.75 1.04 7.39
CA CYS A 15 1.11 1.52 8.72
C CYS A 15 1.65 0.38 9.60
N ASN A 16 0.94 -0.74 9.65
CA ASN A 16 1.35 -1.91 10.43
C ASN A 16 2.71 -2.45 9.99
N TRP A 17 3.00 -2.49 8.68
CA TRP A 17 4.30 -2.91 8.16
C TRP A 17 5.42 -1.96 8.57
N ARG A 18 5.16 -0.64 8.55
CA ARG A 18 6.13 0.36 9.02
C ARG A 18 6.44 0.17 10.51
N GLU A 19 5.42 -0.01 11.33
CA GLU A 19 5.56 -0.26 12.77
C GLU A 19 6.30 -1.57 13.06
N ALA A 20 6.13 -2.58 12.21
CA ALA A 20 6.89 -3.83 12.25
C ALA A 20 8.35 -3.70 11.75
N GLY A 21 8.79 -2.51 11.32
CA GLY A 21 10.16 -2.23 10.90
C GLY A 21 10.42 -2.31 9.40
N ALA A 22 9.39 -2.42 8.56
CA ALA A 22 9.56 -2.37 7.11
C ALA A 22 10.14 -1.01 6.68
N SER A 23 11.29 -1.06 6.00
CA SER A 23 11.99 0.14 5.50
C SER A 23 11.69 0.43 4.02
N LEU A 24 11.11 -0.54 3.29
CA LEU A 24 10.72 -0.40 1.89
C LEU A 24 9.36 -1.08 1.68
N ILE A 25 8.37 -0.30 1.26
CA ILE A 25 7.01 -0.77 0.97
C ILE A 25 6.66 -0.36 -0.46
N GLY A 26 6.27 -1.33 -1.28
CA GLY A 26 5.95 -1.15 -2.69
C GLY A 26 4.89 -2.13 -3.15
N GLY A 27 5.10 -2.78 -4.28
CA GLY A 27 4.14 -3.72 -4.84
C GLY A 27 4.76 -4.74 -5.78
N CYS A 28 3.92 -5.71 -6.18
CA CYS A 28 4.28 -6.80 -7.08
C CYS A 28 3.22 -6.88 -8.19
N CYS A 29 2.75 -8.09 -8.54
CA CYS A 29 1.71 -8.28 -9.54
C CYS A 29 0.42 -7.55 -9.15
N ARG A 30 -0.12 -6.78 -10.11
CA ARG A 30 -1.39 -6.01 -10.00
C ARG A 30 -1.35 -4.76 -9.12
N THR A 31 -0.19 -4.38 -8.58
CA THR A 31 -0.05 -3.05 -7.98
C THR A 31 -0.10 -1.99 -9.07
N THR A 32 -0.95 -0.99 -8.90
CA THR A 32 -1.08 0.10 -9.85
C THR A 32 -0.31 1.34 -9.37
N PRO A 33 -0.04 2.31 -10.26
CA PRO A 33 0.50 3.60 -9.84
C PRO A 33 -0.37 4.32 -8.78
N ASN A 34 -1.69 4.09 -8.75
CA ASN A 34 -2.57 4.64 -7.72
C ASN A 34 -2.31 4.00 -6.35
N THR A 35 -2.13 2.68 -6.29
CA THR A 35 -1.77 1.98 -5.05
C THR A 35 -0.47 2.53 -4.47
N ILE A 36 0.56 2.74 -5.29
CA ILE A 36 1.83 3.34 -4.84
C ILE A 36 1.61 4.76 -4.31
N ARG A 37 0.78 5.58 -4.96
CA ARG A 37 0.43 6.93 -4.46
C ARG A 37 -0.28 6.88 -3.11
N ALA A 38 -1.18 5.92 -2.90
CA ALA A 38 -1.85 5.73 -1.62
C ALA A 38 -0.86 5.33 -0.51
N ILE A 39 0.06 4.41 -0.79
CA ILE A 39 1.17 4.02 0.11
C ILE A 39 2.01 5.25 0.50
N CYS A 40 2.45 6.05 -0.48
CA CYS A 40 3.25 7.25 -0.21
C CYS A 40 2.50 8.26 0.66
N ARG A 41 1.19 8.48 0.40
CA ARG A 41 0.35 9.37 1.22
C ARG A 41 0.20 8.86 2.65
N ALA A 42 0.10 7.55 2.84
CA ALA A 42 0.01 6.93 4.16
C ALA A 42 1.30 7.08 4.98
N LEU A 43 2.47 7.02 4.32
CA LEU A 43 3.79 7.10 4.97
C LEU A 43 4.31 8.53 5.17
N ASN A 44 3.85 9.52 4.41
CA ASN A 44 4.28 10.92 4.49
C ASN A 44 3.42 11.79 5.44
N LYS A 45 2.86 11.20 6.50
CA LYS A 45 2.22 11.94 7.60
C LYS A 45 3.22 12.29 8.69
#